data_AF-A0A929E9Q4-F1
#
_entry.id   AF-A0A929E9Q4-F1
#
_cell.length_a   1.000
_cell.length_b   1.000
_cell.length_c   1.000
_cell.angle_alpha   90.00
_cell.angle_beta   90.00
_cell.angle_gamma   90.00
#
_symmetry.space_group_name_H-M   'P 1'
#
loop_
_entity.id
_entity.type
_entity.pdbx_description
1 polymer ?
#
loop_
_entity_poly.entity_id
_entity_poly.type
_entity_poly.pdbx_seq_one_letter_code
_entity_poly.pdbx_strand_id
1 'polypeptide(L)'
;MKIETTRFGSQEVEQETILHFPNGLLSNTKGSDPQLKDFKLFHKEETDSEDEAAIVFWLQAVDNPDIAYEIMDPSLVNFYYDIA
;
A
#
# COMPACT_ATOMS: atom_id res chain seq x y z
N MET A 1 -1.56 -9.02 -14.15
CA MET A 1 -0.71 -10.03 -13.49
C MET A 1 -1.35 -10.43 -12.18
N LYS A 2 -1.19 -11.68 -11.77
CA LYS A 2 -1.77 -12.22 -10.55
C LYS A 2 -0.78 -12.14 -9.39
N ILE A 3 -1.19 -11.57 -8.26
CA ILE A 3 -0.37 -11.48 -7.03
C ILE A 3 -1.17 -12.00 -5.82
N GLU A 4 -0.46 -12.57 -4.85
CA GLU A 4 -1.04 -12.93 -3.55
C GLU A 4 -0.92 -11.73 -2.60
N THR A 5 -1.96 -11.49 -1.81
CA THR A 5 -2.01 -10.34 -0.90
C THR A 5 -2.32 -10.76 0.53
N THR A 6 -1.89 -9.94 1.50
CA THR A 6 -2.08 -10.24 2.93
C THR A 6 -3.57 -10.21 3.34
N ARG A 7 -4.40 -9.40 2.68
CA ARG A 7 -5.77 -9.09 3.13
C ARG A 7 -6.87 -9.44 2.13
N PHE A 8 -6.55 -9.54 0.85
CA PHE A 8 -7.54 -9.68 -0.24
C PHE A 8 -7.39 -10.99 -1.00
N GLY A 9 -6.55 -11.91 -0.50
CA GLY A 9 -6.21 -13.14 -1.20
C GLY A 9 -5.54 -12.85 -2.54
N SER A 10 -5.83 -13.67 -3.54
CA SER A 10 -5.23 -13.55 -4.86
C SER A 10 -5.94 -12.48 -5.70
N GLN A 11 -5.17 -11.52 -6.24
CA GLN A 11 -5.69 -10.35 -6.97
C GLN A 11 -5.06 -10.28 -8.37
N GLU A 12 -5.88 -9.92 -9.36
CA GLU A 12 -5.40 -9.58 -10.70
C GLU A 12 -5.17 -8.06 -10.76
N VAL A 13 -3.95 -7.65 -11.09
CA VAL A 13 -3.53 -6.24 -11.09
C VAL A 13 -2.87 -5.86 -12.41
N GLU A 14 -3.07 -4.63 -12.87
CA GLU A 14 -2.42 -4.10 -14.06
C GLU A 14 -0.95 -3.77 -13.77
N GLN A 15 -0.03 -4.26 -14.60
CA GLN A 15 1.41 -4.10 -14.37
C GLN A 15 1.85 -2.63 -14.31
N GLU A 16 1.17 -1.75 -15.05
CA GLU A 16 1.44 -0.31 -15.08
C GLU A 16 1.08 0.41 -13.77
N THR A 17 0.31 -0.24 -12.91
CA THR A 17 -0.11 0.32 -11.61
C THR A 17 0.80 -0.12 -10.45
N ILE A 18 1.86 -0.88 -10.75
CA ILE A 18 2.87 -1.27 -9.78
C ILE A 18 3.82 -0.09 -9.53
N LEU A 19 4.00 0.24 -8.26
CA LEU A 19 4.91 1.26 -7.78
C LEU A 19 6.29 0.65 -7.57
N HIS A 20 7.27 1.11 -8.35
CA HIS A 20 8.66 0.69 -8.23
C HIS A 20 9.46 1.66 -7.36
N PHE A 21 10.04 1.16 -6.27
CA PHE A 21 10.92 1.87 -5.36
C PHE A 21 12.36 1.34 -5.57
N PRO A 22 13.23 2.06 -6.32
CA PRO A 22 14.54 1.55 -6.73
C PRO A 22 15.45 1.11 -5.57
N ASN A 23 15.30 1.77 -4.42
CA ASN A 23 16.05 1.52 -3.19
C ASN A 23 15.25 0.73 -2.15
N GLY A 24 14.07 0.21 -2.52
CA GLY A 24 13.11 -0.37 -1.61
C GLY A 24 12.54 0.64 -0.62
N LEU A 25 11.86 0.12 0.41
CA LEU A 25 11.30 0.91 1.50
C LEU A 25 12.05 0.63 2.80
N LEU A 26 12.58 1.70 3.41
CA LEU A 26 13.11 1.64 4.75
C LEU A 26 11.95 1.85 5.72
N SER A 27 11.64 0.82 6.50
CA SER A 27 10.72 0.94 7.64
C SER A 27 11.42 0.45 8.91
N ASN A 28 11.12 1.11 10.03
CA ASN A 28 11.55 0.69 11.35
C ASN A 28 10.66 -0.42 11.96
N THR A 29 9.65 -0.88 11.21
CA THR A 29 8.81 -2.00 11.57
C THR A 29 9.55 -3.33 11.34
N LYS A 30 9.36 -4.30 12.25
CA LYS A 30 9.81 -5.68 12.01
C LYS A 30 9.20 -6.18 10.71
N GLY A 31 10.03 -6.60 9.76
CA GLY A 31 9.59 -7.09 8.44
C GLY A 31 9.92 -6.16 7.27
N SER A 32 10.61 -5.02 7.50
CA SER A 32 11.16 -4.25 6.39
C SER A 32 12.29 -5.01 5.70
N ASP A 33 12.11 -5.29 4.41
CA ASP A 33 13.14 -5.87 3.55
C ASP A 33 13.46 -4.86 2.45
N PRO A 34 14.62 -4.17 2.48
CA PRO A 34 15.01 -3.22 1.45
C PRO A 34 15.23 -3.87 0.07
N GLN A 35 15.18 -5.20 -0.02
CA GLN A 35 15.18 -5.92 -1.30
C GLN A 35 13.82 -5.89 -2.00
N LEU A 36 12.72 -5.61 -1.28
CA LEU A 36 11.40 -5.46 -1.87
C LEU A 36 11.29 -4.09 -2.52
N LYS A 37 11.03 -4.09 -3.83
CA LYS A 37 11.03 -2.87 -4.66
C LYS A 37 9.70 -2.59 -5.32
N ASP A 38 8.89 -3.62 -5.53
CA ASP A 38 7.65 -3.50 -6.27
C ASP A 38 6.46 -3.65 -5.33
N PHE A 39 5.56 -2.66 -5.36
CA PHE A 39 4.41 -2.59 -4.49
C PHE A 39 3.14 -2.22 -5.25
N LYS A 40 1.99 -2.68 -4.78
CA LYS A 40 0.67 -2.29 -5.27
C LYS A 40 -0.12 -1.65 -4.13
N LEU A 41 -0.71 -0.50 -4.41
CA LEU A 41 -1.62 0.15 -3.48
C LEU A 41 -3.02 -0.42 -3.63
N PHE A 42 -3.59 -0.89 -2.53
CA PHE A 42 -4.96 -1.33 -2.41
C PHE A 42 -5.73 -0.43 -1.44
N HIS A 43 -7.03 -0.33 -1.64
CA HIS A 43 -7.96 0.18 -0.65
C HIS A 43 -9.22 -0.67 -0.69
N LYS A 44 -10.04 -0.57 0.34
CA LYS A 44 -11.37 -1.18 0.32
C LYS A 44 -12.27 -0.32 -0.55
N GLU A 45 -13.13 -0.92 -1.36
CA GLU A 45 -14.24 -0.21 -1.98
C GLU A 45 -15.25 0.15 -0.88
N GLU A 46 -15.57 1.44 -0.76
CA GLU A 46 -16.58 1.92 0.17
C GLU A 46 -17.96 1.60 -0.38
N THR A 47 -18.82 0.97 0.44
CA THR A 47 -19.99 0.27 -0.08
C THR A 47 -21.18 1.15 -0.46
N ASP A 48 -21.28 2.42 -0.07
CA ASP A 48 -22.58 3.13 -0.23
C ASP A 48 -22.52 4.67 -0.46
N SER A 49 -21.35 5.27 -0.70
CA SER A 49 -21.24 6.72 -0.98
C SER A 49 -20.08 7.04 -1.90
N GLU A 50 -20.37 7.62 -3.08
CA GLU A 50 -19.38 8.09 -4.05
C GLU A 50 -18.49 9.24 -3.51
N ASP A 51 -18.85 9.78 -2.33
CA ASP A 51 -18.20 10.93 -1.69
C ASP A 51 -17.23 10.56 -0.54
N GLU A 52 -17.10 9.28 -0.15
CA GLU A 52 -16.18 8.88 0.93
C GLU A 52 -14.89 8.29 0.35
N ALA A 53 -13.83 9.11 0.38
CA ALA A 53 -12.48 8.69 -0.01
C ALA A 53 -11.92 7.70 1.01
N ALA A 54 -11.30 6.61 0.54
CA ALA A 54 -10.69 5.60 1.38
C ALA A 54 -9.69 6.23 2.38
N ILE A 55 -9.91 5.98 3.67
CA ILE A 55 -9.06 6.51 4.75
C ILE A 55 -7.79 5.69 4.92
N VAL A 56 -7.87 4.37 4.68
CA VAL A 56 -6.76 3.42 4.86
C VAL A 56 -6.46 2.72 3.54
N PHE A 57 -5.18 2.68 3.21
CA PHE A 57 -4.64 1.97 2.07
C PHE A 57 -3.63 0.91 2.53
N TRP A 58 -3.47 -0.14 1.73
CA TRP A 58 -2.48 -1.19 1.93
C TRP A 58 -1.47 -1.15 0.79
N LEU A 59 -0.23 -0.82 1.11
CA LEU A 59 0.90 -0.89 0.20
C LEU A 59 1.47 -2.31 0.26
N GLN A 60 0.93 -3.19 -0.58
CA GLN A 60 1.25 -4.62 -0.67
C GLN A 60 2.52 -4.85 -1.47
N ALA A 61 3.49 -5.60 -0.94
CA ALA A 61 4.64 -6.04 -1.71
C ALA A 61 4.22 -7.08 -2.77
N VAL A 62 4.73 -6.94 -3.99
CA VAL A 62 4.43 -7.86 -5.10
C VAL A 62 5.13 -9.20 -4.92
N ASP A 63 6.39 -9.17 -4.47
CA ASP A 63 7.23 -10.37 -4.34
C ASP A 63 7.09 -11.08 -2.99
N ASN A 64 6.34 -10.49 -2.03
CA ASN A 64 6.14 -11.09 -0.72
C ASN A 64 4.70 -10.85 -0.19
N PRO A 65 3.83 -11.87 -0.20
CA PRO A 65 2.44 -11.72 0.21
C PRO A 65 2.26 -11.45 1.71
N ASP A 66 3.26 -11.74 2.53
CA ASP A 66 3.21 -11.52 3.99
C ASP A 66 3.51 -10.07 4.38
N ILE A 67 3.92 -9.23 3.42
CA ILE A 67 4.31 -7.84 3.66
C ILE A 67 3.34 -6.87 2.97
N ALA A 68 2.63 -6.12 3.80
CA ALA A 68 1.86 -4.95 3.39
C ALA A 68 1.98 -3.86 4.46
N TYR A 69 2.10 -2.61 4.03
CA TYR A 69 2.10 -1.45 4.92
C TYR A 69 0.74 -0.77 4.91
N GLU A 70 0.15 -0.55 6.08
CA GLU A 70 -1.04 0.29 6.23
C GLU A 70 -0.61 1.75 6.17
N ILE A 71 -1.12 2.49 5.19
CA ILE A 71 -0.82 3.91 4.99
C ILE A 71 -2.12 4.70 4.88
N MET A 72 -2.05 5.99 5.22
CA MET A 72 -3.16 6.92 5.09
C MET A 72 -2.65 8.31 4.74
N ASP A 73 -3.54 9.17 4.25
CA ASP A 73 -3.24 10.59 4.13
C ASP A 73 -3.12 11.21 5.55
N PRO A 74 -1.95 11.75 5.93
CA PRO A 74 -1.75 12.34 7.25
C PRO A 74 -2.57 13.61 7.50
N SER A 75 -3.04 14.30 6.44
CA SER A 75 -3.89 15.50 6.59
C SER A 75 -5.26 15.18 7.20
N LEU A 76 -5.72 13.93 7.05
CA LEU A 76 -6.99 13.47 7.61
C LEU A 76 -6.98 13.32 9.14
N VAL A 77 -5.80 13.29 9.76
CA VAL A 77 -5.64 13.03 11.21
C VAL A 77 -5.16 14.24 12.01
N ASN A 78 -5.33 15.46 11.50
CA ASN A 78 -4.98 16.71 12.20
C ASN A 78 -3.53 16.74 12.73
N PHE A 79 -2.63 16.00 12.10
CA PHE A 79 -1.21 16.21 12.28
C PHE A 79 -0.81 17.38 11.39
N TYR A 80 -0.24 18.43 11.99
CA TYR A 80 0.46 19.48 11.25
C TYR A 80 1.73 18.87 10.64
N TYR A 81 1.56 18.17 9.51
CA TYR A 81 2.61 17.47 8.81
C TYR A 81 3.16 18.38 7.71
N ASP A 82 4.37 18.89 7.90
CA ASP A 82 5.10 19.67 6.92
C ASP A 82 6.26 18.83 6.38
N ILE A 83 6.39 18.76 5.05
CA ILE A 83 7.49 18.07 4.38
C ILE A 83 8.34 19.15 3.72
N ALA A 84 9.43 19.51 4.38
CA ALA A 84 10.39 20.52 3.92
C ALA A 84 11.40 19.97 2.91
#